data_AF-K9CZZ3-F1
#
_entry.id   AF-K9CZZ3-F1
#
_cell.length_a   1.000
_cell.length_b   1.000
_cell.length_c   1.000
_cell.angle_alpha   90.00
_cell.angle_beta   90.00
_cell.angle_gamma   90.00
#
_symmetry.space_group_name_H-M   'P 1'
#
loop_
_entity.id
_entity.type
_entity.pdbx_description
1 polymer ?
#
loop_
_entity_poly.entity_id
_entity_poly.type
_entity_poly.pdbx_seq_one_letter_code
_entity_poly.pdbx_strand_id
1 'polypeptide(L)'
;MEGKTMHQIDPEMKACMDACHECHITCLHMAMNHCLEAGGRHAEPQHMKLMLDCAQICSVAIDFMARKSEHHRHICRECAEICRACASSCEGLDGMEDCVAA
;
A
#
# COMPACT_ATOMS: atom_id res chain seq x y z
N MET A 1 16.31 -15.04 33.68
CA MET A 1 16.76 -14.50 32.37
C MET A 1 15.77 -13.41 31.99
N GLU A 2 16.23 -12.16 32.09
CA GLU A 2 15.41 -10.96 32.09
C GLU A 2 14.70 -10.71 30.74
N GLY A 3 13.38 -10.49 30.82
CA GLY A 3 12.55 -10.05 29.71
C GLY A 3 12.90 -8.63 29.34
N LYS A 4 13.77 -8.48 28.34
CA LYS A 4 14.14 -7.23 27.70
C LYS A 4 12.85 -6.55 27.22
N THR A 5 12.53 -5.37 27.76
CA THR A 5 11.36 -4.57 27.40
C THR A 5 11.30 -4.40 25.88
N MET A 6 10.43 -5.16 25.23
CA MET A 6 10.15 -5.02 23.81
C MET A 6 9.51 -3.65 23.65
N HIS A 7 10.25 -2.72 23.03
CA HIS A 7 9.81 -1.35 22.82
C HIS A 7 8.52 -1.38 21.98
N GLN A 8 7.38 -1.29 22.64
CA GLN A 8 6.07 -1.46 22.00
C GLN A 8 5.88 -0.36 20.94
N ILE A 9 5.49 -0.78 19.75
CA ILE A 9 5.02 0.11 18.69
C ILE A 9 3.64 0.62 19.13
N ASP A 10 3.37 1.89 18.89
CA ASP A 10 2.05 2.47 19.15
C ASP A 10 0.96 1.68 18.40
N PRO A 11 -0.19 1.34 19.03
CA PRO A 11 -1.21 0.51 18.39
C PRO A 11 -1.78 1.10 17.09
N GLU A 12 -1.92 2.43 16.99
CA GLU A 12 -2.41 3.09 15.76
C GLU A 12 -1.36 3.00 14.67
N MET A 13 -0.08 3.20 15.02
CA MET A 13 1.03 3.01 14.09
C MET A 13 1.11 1.56 13.59
N LYS A 14 0.90 0.58 14.47
CA LYS A 14 0.87 -0.84 14.08
C LYS A 14 -0.28 -1.14 13.12
N ALA A 15 -1.48 -0.62 13.40
CA ALA A 15 -2.63 -0.78 12.51
C ALA A 15 -2.37 -0.16 11.13
N CYS A 16 -1.75 1.03 11.08
CA CYS A 16 -1.38 1.67 9.82
C CYS A 16 -0.33 0.85 9.04
N MET A 17 0.66 0.28 9.73
CA MET A 17 1.65 -0.61 9.11
C MET A 17 1.00 -1.87 8.53
N ASP A 18 0.02 -2.45 9.24
CA ASP A 18 -0.69 -3.65 8.78
C ASP A 18 -1.54 -3.36 7.54
N ALA A 19 -2.28 -2.26 7.52
CA ALA A 19 -3.03 -1.81 6.35
C ALA A 19 -2.11 -1.52 5.15
N CYS A 20 -0.99 -0.82 5.37
CA CYS A 20 -0.01 -0.58 4.30
C CYS A 20 0.59 -1.89 3.78
N HIS A 21 0.82 -2.88 4.64
CA HIS A 21 1.39 -4.16 4.24
C HIS A 21 0.40 -4.96 3.37
N GLU A 22 -0.87 -4.98 3.76
CA GLU A 22 -1.94 -5.55 2.96
C GLU A 22 -2.06 -4.86 1.60
N CYS A 23 -2.17 -3.52 1.58
CA CYS A 23 -2.25 -2.74 0.35
C CYS A 23 -1.02 -2.94 -0.56
N HIS A 24 0.19 -3.02 0.01
CA HIS A 24 1.41 -3.30 -0.73
C HIS A 24 1.35 -4.62 -1.51
N ILE A 25 1.00 -5.70 -0.80
CA ILE A 25 0.94 -7.04 -1.39
C ILE A 25 -0.18 -7.11 -2.42
N THR A 26 -1.36 -6.60 -2.08
CA THR A 26 -2.54 -6.64 -2.97
C THR A 26 -2.28 -5.86 -4.25
N CYS A 27 -1.81 -4.60 -4.17
CA CYS A 27 -1.52 -3.79 -5.34
C CYS A 27 -0.47 -4.46 -6.24
N LEU A 28 0.63 -4.95 -5.67
CA LEU A 28 1.69 -5.59 -6.46
C LEU A 28 1.22 -6.90 -7.11
N HIS A 29 0.51 -7.73 -6.35
CA HIS A 29 0.00 -9.01 -6.84
C HIS A 29 -1.01 -8.81 -7.97
N MET A 30 -2.00 -7.94 -7.76
CA MET A 30 -3.05 -7.66 -8.75
C MET A 30 -2.45 -7.01 -10.00
N ALA A 31 -1.55 -6.04 -9.85
CA ALA A 31 -0.90 -5.41 -10.99
C ALA A 31 -0.17 -6.43 -11.88
N MET A 32 0.62 -7.32 -11.27
CA MET A 32 1.49 -8.23 -12.02
C MET A 32 0.78 -9.48 -12.54
N ASN A 33 -0.22 -9.99 -11.83
CA ASN A 33 -0.83 -11.29 -12.15
C ASN A 33 -2.27 -11.17 -12.66
N HIS A 34 -3.00 -10.12 -12.31
CA HIS A 34 -4.35 -9.89 -12.85
C HIS A 34 -4.31 -8.87 -13.98
N CYS A 35 -3.86 -7.65 -13.69
CA CYS A 35 -3.98 -6.55 -14.62
C CYS A 35 -3.15 -6.73 -15.89
N LEU A 36 -1.90 -7.19 -15.73
CA LEU A 36 -1.00 -7.43 -16.85
C LEU A 36 -1.49 -8.56 -17.76
N GLU A 37 -2.08 -9.62 -17.20
CA GLU A 37 -2.64 -10.74 -17.96
C GLU A 37 -3.96 -10.38 -18.64
N ALA A 38 -4.82 -9.62 -17.95
CA ALA A 38 -6.11 -9.16 -18.48
C ALA A 38 -5.94 -8.18 -19.67
N GLY A 39 -4.90 -7.34 -19.64
CA GLY A 39 -4.63 -6.39 -20.70
C GLY A 39 -5.71 -5.30 -20.87
N GLY A 40 -5.68 -4.60 -22.01
CA GLY A 40 -6.65 -3.53 -22.28
C GLY A 40 -6.62 -2.44 -21.21
N ARG A 41 -7.79 -2.08 -20.66
CA ARG A 41 -7.91 -1.04 -19.62
C ARG A 41 -7.15 -1.39 -18.33
N HIS A 42 -6.96 -2.68 -18.05
CA HIS A 42 -6.17 -3.14 -16.90
C HIS A 42 -4.67 -2.92 -17.09
N ALA A 43 -4.16 -2.89 -18.32
CA ALA A 43 -2.74 -2.69 -18.59
C ALA A 43 -2.42 -1.26 -19.11
N GLU A 44 -3.37 -0.32 -18.97
CA GLU A 44 -3.14 1.07 -19.37
C GLU A 44 -1.96 1.68 -18.58
N PRO A 45 -1.04 2.40 -19.23
CA PRO A 45 0.21 2.83 -18.59
C PRO A 45 0.01 3.65 -17.32
N GLN A 46 -1.01 4.51 -17.26
CA GLN A 46 -1.30 5.35 -16.10
C GLN A 46 -1.81 4.51 -14.91
N HIS A 47 -2.68 3.53 -15.17
CA HIS A 47 -3.19 2.63 -14.14
C HIS A 47 -2.06 1.76 -13.56
N MET A 48 -1.24 1.16 -14.44
CA MET A 48 -0.13 0.32 -14.02
C MET A 48 0.92 1.08 -13.21
N LYS A 49 1.26 2.32 -13.60
CA LYS A 49 2.15 3.17 -12.80
C LYS A 49 1.56 3.43 -11.42
N LEU A 50 0.28 3.78 -11.36
CA LEU A 50 -0.37 4.10 -10.10
C LEU A 50 -0.43 2.91 -9.14
N MET A 51 -0.70 1.70 -9.64
CA MET A 51 -0.66 0.49 -8.80
C MET A 51 0.74 0.18 -8.27
N LEU A 52 1.77 0.33 -9.12
CA LEU A 52 3.17 0.11 -8.70
C LEU A 52 3.65 1.18 -7.72
N ASP A 53 3.26 2.44 -7.94
CA ASP A 53 3.53 3.54 -7.03
C ASP A 53 2.84 3.31 -5.68
N CYS A 54 1.58 2.85 -5.70
CA CYS A 54 0.82 2.50 -4.49
C CYS A 54 1.48 1.37 -3.71
N ALA A 55 1.88 0.29 -4.39
CA ALA A 55 2.61 -0.78 -3.75
C ALA A 55 3.91 -0.27 -3.13
N GLN A 56 4.70 0.53 -3.86
CA GLN A 56 5.98 1.02 -3.39
C GLN A 56 5.85 2.00 -2.22
N ILE A 57 4.94 2.97 -2.28
CA ILE A 57 4.79 3.97 -1.21
C ILE A 57 4.30 3.33 0.09
N CYS A 58 3.43 2.32 0.01
CA CYS A 58 3.00 1.56 1.19
C CYS A 58 4.17 0.87 1.89
N SER A 59 5.06 0.23 1.12
CA SER A 59 6.30 -0.37 1.64
C SER A 59 7.18 0.68 2.33
N VAL A 60 7.37 1.84 1.68
CA VAL A 60 8.15 2.96 2.25
C VAL A 60 7.51 3.50 3.54
N ALA A 61 6.19 3.60 3.61
CA ALA A 61 5.47 4.06 4.80
C ALA A 61 5.69 3.12 5.99
N ILE A 62 5.58 1.80 5.79
CA ILE A 62 5.88 0.78 6.81
C ILE A 62 7.28 0.98 7.37
N ASP A 63 8.24 1.14 6.48
CA ASP A 63 9.65 1.27 6.77
C ASP A 63 9.96 2.52 7.62
N PHE A 64 9.32 3.65 7.30
CA PHE A 64 9.46 4.90 8.05
C PHE A 64 8.77 4.85 9.42
N MET A 65 7.62 4.18 9.52
CA MET A 65 6.96 3.93 10.80
C MET A 65 7.77 3.00 11.70
N ALA A 66 8.29 1.89 11.16
CA ALA A 66 9.08 0.89 11.90
C ALA A 66 10.32 1.50 12.54
N ARG A 67 10.97 2.42 11.84
CA ARG A 67 12.17 3.16 12.32
C ARG A 67 11.83 4.38 13.16
N LYS A 68 10.55 4.69 13.38
CA LYS A 68 10.06 5.88 14.09
C LYS A 68 10.67 7.18 13.54
N SER A 69 10.80 7.27 12.22
CA SER A 69 11.37 8.45 11.55
C SER A 69 10.50 9.68 11.80
N GLU A 70 11.10 10.84 12.11
CA GLU A 70 10.35 12.11 12.23
C GLU A 70 9.58 12.48 10.95
N HIS A 71 9.97 11.92 9.80
CA HIS A 71 9.30 12.12 8.52
C HIS A 71 8.11 11.20 8.26
N HIS A 72 7.83 10.22 9.14
CA HIS A 72 6.79 9.20 8.89
C HIS A 72 5.42 9.84 8.58
N ARG A 73 5.07 10.96 9.22
CA ARG A 73 3.79 11.66 9.00
C ARG A 73 3.65 12.26 7.60
N HIS A 74 4.76 12.69 6.99
CA HIS A 74 4.76 13.20 5.62
C HIS A 74 4.58 12.04 4.63
N ILE A 75 5.31 10.94 4.86
CA ILE A 75 5.21 9.73 4.02
C ILE A 75 3.83 9.08 4.12
N CYS A 76 3.25 8.95 5.31
CA CYS A 76 1.90 8.40 5.47
C CYS A 76 0.83 9.25 4.76
N ARG A 77 1.03 10.57 4.66
CA ARG A 77 0.11 11.45 3.92
C ARG A 77 0.16 11.19 2.43
N GLU A 78 1.37 11.11 1.86
CA GLU A 78 1.59 10.78 0.45
C GLU A 78 1.05 9.39 0.14
N CYS A 79 1.34 8.41 1.01
CA CYS A 79 0.80 7.06 0.92
C CYS A 79 -0.73 7.09 0.82
N ALA A 80 -1.40 7.80 1.72
CA ALA A 80 -2.86 7.90 1.70
C ALA A 80 -3.40 8.60 0.45
N GLU A 81 -2.69 9.57 -0.11
CA GLU A 81 -3.06 10.20 -1.39
C GLU A 81 -2.98 9.23 -2.56
N ILE A 82 -1.87 8.51 -2.67
CA ILE A 82 -1.66 7.50 -3.72
C ILE A 82 -2.63 6.33 -3.56
N CYS A 83 -2.91 5.83 -2.34
CA CYS A 83 -3.89 4.78 -2.11
C CYS A 83 -5.30 5.20 -2.60
N ARG A 84 -5.74 6.43 -2.30
CA ARG A 84 -7.05 6.92 -2.79
C ARG A 84 -7.10 7.02 -4.31
N ALA A 85 -6.02 7.47 -4.93
CA ALA A 85 -5.92 7.54 -6.38
C ALA A 85 -5.94 6.13 -7.01
N CYS A 86 -5.20 5.18 -6.43
CA CYS A 86 -5.17 3.79 -6.85
C CYS A 86 -6.57 3.16 -6.77
N ALA A 87 -7.23 3.26 -5.61
CA ALA A 87 -8.59 2.77 -5.41
C ALA A 87 -9.57 3.35 -6.44
N SER A 88 -9.54 4.67 -6.67
CA SER A 88 -10.39 5.32 -7.68
C SER A 88 -10.13 4.80 -9.11
N SER A 89 -8.88 4.45 -9.43
CA SER A 89 -8.54 3.85 -10.72
C SER A 89 -9.02 2.40 -10.84
N CYS A 90 -9.07 1.66 -9.73
CA CYS A 90 -9.50 0.26 -9.65
C CYS A 90 -11.02 0.11 -9.69
N GLU A 91 -11.79 1.05 -9.14
CA GLU A 91 -13.27 1.03 -9.13
C GLU A 91 -13.90 0.90 -10.53
N GLY A 92 -13.20 1.36 -11.58
CA GLY A 92 -13.68 1.31 -12.96
C GLY A 92 -13.40 0.01 -13.70
N LEU A 93 -12.84 -1.00 -13.03
CA LEU A 93 -12.32 -2.25 -13.58
C LEU A 93 -12.91 -3.46 -12.87
N ASP A 94 -13.11 -4.56 -13.60
CA ASP A 94 -13.66 -5.81 -13.10
C ASP A 94 -12.61 -6.65 -12.34
N GLY A 95 -13.01 -7.28 -11.23
CA GLY A 95 -12.12 -8.14 -10.45
C GLY A 95 -11.09 -7.38 -9.62
N MET A 96 -11.33 -6.10 -9.32
CA MET A 96 -10.41 -5.23 -8.56
C MET A 96 -10.92 -4.91 -7.15
N GLU A 97 -11.93 -5.63 -6.65
CA GLU A 97 -12.58 -5.37 -5.36
C GLU A 97 -11.60 -5.44 -4.18
N ASP A 98 -10.68 -6.41 -4.20
CA ASP A 98 -9.65 -6.56 -3.17
C ASP A 98 -8.70 -5.35 -3.16
N CYS A 99 -8.35 -4.81 -4.33
CA CYS A 99 -7.49 -3.63 -4.42
C CYS A 99 -8.22 -2.34 -3.97
N VAL A 100 -9.54 -2.26 -4.14
CA VAL A 100 -10.34 -1.12 -3.68
C VAL A 100 -10.50 -1.14 -2.16
N ALA A 101 -10.51 -2.32 -1.55
CA ALA A 101 -10.72 -2.50 -0.11
C ALA A 101 -9.43 -2.37 0.74
N ALA A 102 -8.26 -2.59 0.14
CA ALA A 102 -6.95 -2.62 0.82
C ALA A 102 -6.33 -1.22 1.01
#